data_AF-A0A942YB54-F1
#
_entry.id   AF-A0A942YB54-F1
#
_cell.length_a   1.000
_cell.length_b   1.000
_cell.length_c   1.000
_cell.angle_alpha   90.00
_cell.angle_beta   90.00
_cell.angle_gamma   90.00
#
_symmetry.space_group_name_H-M   'P 1'
#
loop_
_entity.id
_entity.type
_entity.pdbx_description
1 polymer ?
#
loop_
_entity_poly.entity_id
_entity_poly.type
_entity_poly.pdbx_seq_one_letter_code
_entity_poly.pdbx_strand_id
1 'polypeptide(L)' 'MSPGMLKMWISVGGMALMFLAIITIYLSRYKLTGVLRFVTAILAYLFMIAAGLTLLIVFLT' A
#
# COMPACT_ATOMS: atom_id res chain seq x y z
N MET A 1 -21.16 1.12 -12.53
CA MET A 1 -20.79 -0.15 -11.84
C MET A 1 -21.80 -0.41 -10.73
N SER A 2 -22.08 -1.66 -10.40
CA SER A 2 -22.85 -1.95 -9.18
C SER A 2 -22.01 -1.58 -7.95
N PRO A 3 -22.63 -1.20 -6.81
CA PRO A 3 -21.90 -0.84 -5.60
C PRO A 3 -20.92 -1.94 -5.14
N GLY A 4 -21.31 -3.22 -5.25
CA GLY A 4 -20.44 -4.36 -4.91
C GLY A 4 -19.24 -4.51 -5.85
N MET A 5 -19.43 -4.29 -7.16
CA MET A 5 -18.34 -4.32 -8.12
C MET A 5 -17.32 -3.21 -7.86
N LEU A 6 -17.78 -2.02 -7.48
CA LEU A 6 -16.91 -0.90 -7.14
C LEU A 6 -16.02 -1.23 -5.93
N LYS A 7 -16.60 -1.80 -4.86
CA LYS A 7 -15.87 -2.23 -3.66
C LYS A 7 -14.81 -3.28 -3.98
N MET A 8 -15.12 -4.23 -4.87
CA MET A 8 -14.15 -5.24 -5.30
C MET A 8 -12.92 -4.61 -5.96
N TRP A 9 -13.12 -3.68 -6.88
CA TRP A 9 -12.02 -3.00 -7.55
C TRP A 9 -11.17 -2.14 -6.59
N ILE A 10 -11.81 -1.51 -5.60
CA ILE A 10 -11.09 -0.78 -4.55
C ILE A 10 -10.23 -1.74 -3.72
N SER A 11 -10.75 -2.91 -3.33
CA SER A 11 -9.98 -3.94 -2.63
C SER A 11 -8.80 -4.45 -3.46
N VAL A 12 -8.98 -4.65 -4.78
CA VAL A 12 -7.88 -5.03 -5.69
C VAL A 12 -6.80 -3.95 -5.72
N GLY A 13 -7.17 -2.68 -5.77
CA GLY A 13 -6.23 -1.56 -5.65
C GLY A 13 -5.49 -1.55 -4.30
N GLY A 14 -6.21 -1.80 -3.20
CA GLY A 14 -5.62 -1.92 -1.87
C GLY A 14 -4.60 -3.06 -1.76
N MET A 15 -4.93 -4.24 -2.29
CA MET A 15 -4.01 -5.38 -2.34
C MET A 15 -2.76 -5.09 -3.17
N ALA A 16 -2.90 -4.40 -4.31
CA ALA A 16 -1.76 -3.97 -5.12
C ALA A 16 -0.85 -2.99 -4.36
N LEU A 17 -1.44 -2.06 -3.58
CA LEU A 17 -0.68 -1.16 -2.71
C LEU A 17 0.07 -1.92 -1.61
N MET A 18 -0.51 -2.96 -1.01
CA MET A 18 0.21 -3.81 -0.03
C MET A 18 1.39 -4.53 -0.67
N PHE A 19 1.23 -5.03 -1.89
CA PHE A 19 2.32 -5.66 -2.62
C PHE A 19 3.47 -4.67 -2.88
N LEU A 20 3.15 -3.46 -3.33
CA LEU A 20 4.14 -2.38 -3.51
C LEU A 20 4.81 -1.98 -2.19
N ALA A 21 4.04 -1.95 -1.10
CA ALA A 21 4.59 -1.68 0.23
C ALA A 21 5.64 -2.72 0.62
N ILE A 22 5.35 -4.02 0.46
CA ILE A 22 6.29 -5.10 0.79
C ILE A 22 7.58 -4.98 -0.02
N ILE A 23 7.48 -4.76 -1.33
CA ILE A 23 8.66 -4.57 -2.19
C ILE A 23 9.50 -3.38 -1.71
N THR A 24 8.84 -2.26 -1.42
CA THR A 24 9.52 -1.03 -1.01
C THR A 24 10.17 -1.18 0.36
N ILE A 25 9.52 -1.89 1.31
CA ILE A 25 10.10 -2.25 2.61
C ILE A 25 11.34 -3.11 2.41
N TYR A 26 11.25 -4.15 1.57
CA TYR A 26 12.38 -5.02 1.28
C TYR A 26 13.58 -4.24 0.73
N LEU A 27 13.34 -3.36 -0.25
CA LEU A 27 14.38 -2.51 -0.83
C LEU A 27 15.01 -1.58 0.23
N SER A 28 14.19 -0.88 1.01
CA SER A 28 14.64 0.03 2.07
C SER A 28 15.49 -0.69 3.13
N ARG A 29 15.08 -1.90 3.54
CA ARG A 29 15.73 -2.62 4.65
C ARG A 29 17.00 -3.34 4.24
N TYR A 30 17.06 -3.89 3.03
CA TYR A 30 18.11 -4.84 2.64
C TYR A 30 18.98 -4.40 1.46
N LYS A 31 18.49 -3.52 0.59
CA LYS A 31 19.22 -3.11 -0.65
C LYS A 31 19.75 -1.70 -0.59
N LEU A 32 19.09 -0.80 0.15
CA LEU A 32 19.42 0.62 0.16
C LEU A 32 20.10 1.04 1.47
N THR A 33 21.01 2.01 1.36
CA THR A 33 21.73 2.61 2.49
C THR A 33 21.65 4.14 2.42
N GLY A 34 21.99 4.81 3.52
CA GLY A 34 21.99 6.27 3.60
C GLY A 34 20.60 6.91 3.42
N VAL A 35 20.56 8.03 2.69
CA VAL A 35 19.33 8.83 2.50
C VAL A 35 18.26 8.09 1.71
N LEU A 36 18.65 7.29 0.71
CA LEU A 36 17.70 6.54 -0.13
C LEU A 36 16.92 5.49 0.68
N ARG A 37 17.55 4.90 1.70
CA ARG A 37 16.87 4.01 2.66
C ARG A 37 15.76 4.74 3.42
N PHE A 38 16.01 5.97 3.85
CA PHE A 38 15.03 6.75 4.60
C PHE A 38 13.84 7.16 3.74
N VAL A 39 14.09 7.67 2.53
CA VAL A 39 13.04 8.05 1.58
C VAL A 39 12.16 6.86 1.21
N THR A 40 12.77 5.71 0.88
CA THR A 40 12.02 4.49 0.57
C THR A 40 11.29 3.91 1.78
N ALA A 41 11.82 4.06 3.00
CA ALA A 41 11.09 3.68 4.21
C ALA A 41 9.81 4.50 4.37
N ILE A 42 9.87 5.82 4.16
CA ILE A 42 8.69 6.69 4.24
C ILE A 42 7.67 6.28 3.18
N LEU A 43 8.10 6.08 1.93
CA LEU A 43 7.24 5.63 0.83
C LEU A 43 6.54 4.29 1.14
N ALA A 44 7.27 3.34 1.72
CA ALA A 44 6.71 2.07 2.18
C ALA A 44 5.60 2.25 3.21
N TYR A 45 5.79 3.14 4.19
CA TYR A 45 4.75 3.43 5.20
C TYR A 45 3.53 4.13 4.58
N LEU A 46 3.73 5.02 3.60
CA LEU A 46 2.63 5.64 2.87
C LEU A 46 1.79 4.61 2.12
N PHE A 47 2.43 3.65 1.44
CA PHE A 47 1.71 2.55 0.78
C PHE A 47 0.96 1.66 1.77
N MET A 48 1.56 1.33 2.92
CA MET A 48 0.89 0.57 3.99
C MET A 48 -0.37 1.30 4.51
N ILE A 49 -0.25 2.59 4.81
CA ILE A 49 -1.37 3.39 5.33
C ILE A 49 -2.46 3.53 4.26
N ALA A 50 -2.09 3.86 3.02
CA ALA A 50 -3.04 3.97 1.92
C ALA A 50 -3.81 2.65 1.71
N ALA A 51 -3.11 1.51 1.70
CA ALA A 51 -3.74 0.20 1.59
C ALA A 51 -4.71 -0.06 2.75
N GLY A 52 -4.30 0.20 4.00
CA GLY A 52 -5.16 0.06 5.16
C GLY A 52 -6.42 0.93 5.08
N LEU A 53 -6.28 2.18 4.64
CA LEU A 53 -7.40 3.10 4.44
C LEU A 53 -8.35 2.62 3.34
N THR A 54 -7.85 2.10 2.22
CA THR A 54 -8.73 1.55 1.15
C THR A 54 -9.57 0.39 1.65
N LEU A 55 -8.99 -0.51 2.46
CA LEU A 55 -9.73 -1.64 3.05
C LEU A 55 -10.75 -1.19 4.10
N LEU A 56 -10.40 -0.19 4.92
CA LEU A 56 -11.34 0.40 5.87
C LEU A 56 -12.53 1.07 5.17
N ILE A 57 -12.29 1.79 4.07
CA ILE A 57 -13.37 2.41 3.28
C ILE A 57 -14.31 1.32 2.74
N VAL A 58 -13.78 0.24 2.18
CA VAL A 58 -14.60 -0.87 1.65
C VAL A 58 -15.40 -1.56 2.76
N PHE A 59 -14.87 -1.66 3.98
CA PHE A 59 -15.55 -2.28 5.10
C PHE A 59 -16.66 -1.41 5.69
N LEU A 60 -16.44 -0.09 5.77
CA LEU A 60 -17.35 0.86 6.40
C LEU A 60 -18.45 1.41 5.47
N THR A 61 -18.26 1.29 4.16
CA THR A 61 -19.24 1.69 3.13
C THR A 61 -19.89 0.46 2.53
#